data_AF-A0A0D2WQV1-F1
#
_entry.id   AF-A0A0D2WQV1-F1
#
_cell.length_a   1.000
_cell.length_b   1.000
_cell.length_c   1.000
_cell.angle_alpha   90.00
_cell.angle_beta   90.00
_cell.angle_gamma   90.00
#
_symmetry.space_group_name_H-M   'P 1'
#
loop_
_entity.id
_entity.type
_entity.pdbx_description
1 polymer ?
#
loop_
_entity_poly.entity_id
_entity_poly.type
_entity_poly.pdbx_seq_one_letter_code
_entity_poly.pdbx_strand_id
1 'polypeptide(L)'
;MSAAVALSVHSNEAEHADAAIKLQNRLSQRMEPSELLDRNILKSLETAPAIQAAQTELERERLRQTLDSKLAARPEPLEAASLINSTEDAADLHSRDATMASTGITLDQKLASRPDKETLVERNILKDSHLAPALQAAEEELKKQRMEDKLNHMIEHRPPVHDLVEHNIIKDGGLAPALQHAHDDLKKHMLEDKLNHKLENRPEVSDLVQQHIMHDRSVAPSLQSTQDSLKKAIIEDKLTEKLEHRPTQAELKKKHVL
;
A
#
# COMPACT_ATOMS: atom_id res chain seq x y z
N MET A 1 24.11 12.92 52.59
CA MET A 1 22.80 12.21 52.52
C MET A 1 21.59 13.14 52.35
N SER A 2 21.72 14.48 52.33
CA SER A 2 20.54 15.38 52.25
C SER A 2 19.97 15.67 50.85
N ALA A 3 20.68 15.39 49.75
CA ALA A 3 20.18 15.70 48.41
C ALA A 3 19.22 14.64 47.84
N ALA A 4 19.38 13.36 48.20
CA ALA A 4 18.56 12.26 47.67
C ALA A 4 17.16 12.20 48.30
N VAL A 5 17.03 12.55 49.59
CA VAL A 5 15.72 12.60 50.28
C VAL A 5 14.87 13.76 49.76
N ALA A 6 15.49 14.90 49.42
CA ALA A 6 14.77 16.04 48.85
C ALA A 6 14.17 15.71 47.47
N LEU A 7 14.92 15.08 46.55
CA LEU A 7 14.38 14.68 45.24
C LEU A 7 13.26 13.62 45.35
N SER A 8 13.36 12.68 46.31
CA SER A 8 12.34 11.65 46.50
C SER A 8 11.03 12.19 47.08
N VAL A 9 11.07 13.20 47.94
CA VAL A 9 9.85 13.84 48.48
C VAL A 9 9.17 14.69 47.40
N HIS A 10 9.95 15.41 46.57
CA HIS A 10 9.39 16.23 45.48
C HIS A 10 8.77 15.39 44.34
N SER A 11 9.31 14.19 44.05
CA SER A 11 8.67 13.27 43.08
C SER A 11 7.33 12.72 43.57
N ASN A 12 7.21 12.37 44.86
CA ASN A 12 5.94 11.88 45.41
C ASN A 12 4.88 12.99 45.46
N GLU A 13 5.27 14.22 45.81
CA GLU A 13 4.36 15.37 45.84
C GLU A 13 3.88 15.78 44.45
N ALA A 14 4.74 15.65 43.43
CA ALA A 14 4.38 15.86 42.04
C ALA A 14 3.41 14.78 41.49
N GLU A 15 3.60 13.51 41.85
CA GLU A 15 2.67 12.44 41.46
C GLU A 15 1.30 12.58 42.15
N HIS A 16 1.29 12.96 43.43
CA HIS A 16 0.03 13.25 44.14
C HIS A 16 -0.70 14.47 43.57
N ALA A 17 0.04 15.51 43.14
CA ALA A 17 -0.53 16.67 42.47
C ALA A 17 -1.13 16.31 41.10
N ASP A 18 -0.45 15.50 40.29
CA ASP A 18 -0.99 15.04 39.00
C ASP A 18 -2.20 14.11 39.18
N ALA A 19 -2.19 13.24 40.20
CA ALA A 19 -3.35 12.43 40.56
C ALA A 19 -4.54 13.29 41.02
N ALA A 20 -4.30 14.34 41.80
CA ALA A 20 -5.33 15.29 42.22
C ALA A 20 -5.91 16.06 41.03
N ILE A 21 -5.07 16.51 40.08
CA ILE A 21 -5.52 17.18 38.86
C ILE A 21 -6.34 16.23 37.98
N LYS A 22 -5.91 14.97 37.81
CA LYS A 22 -6.69 13.94 37.10
C LYS A 22 -8.02 13.65 37.77
N LEU A 23 -8.06 13.60 39.11
CA LEU A 23 -9.29 13.40 39.87
C LEU A 23 -10.22 14.61 39.70
N GLN A 24 -9.69 15.83 39.79
CA GLN A 24 -10.44 17.08 39.61
C GLN A 24 -11.06 17.15 38.21
N ASN A 25 -10.30 16.76 37.18
CA ASN A 25 -10.78 16.70 35.79
C ASN A 25 -11.86 15.63 35.60
N ARG A 26 -11.77 14.49 36.29
CA ARG A 26 -12.83 13.47 36.26
C ARG A 26 -14.07 13.88 37.05
N LEU A 27 -13.90 14.63 38.13
CA LEU A 27 -14.99 15.19 38.93
C LEU A 27 -15.71 16.31 38.18
N SER A 28 -14.99 17.16 37.44
CA SER A 28 -15.58 18.21 36.61
C SER A 28 -16.29 17.68 35.37
N GLN A 29 -15.89 16.49 34.90
CA GLN A 29 -16.55 15.78 33.79
C GLN A 29 -17.60 14.76 34.26
N ARG A 30 -17.86 14.64 35.56
CA ARG A 30 -18.92 13.76 36.06
C ARG A 30 -20.28 14.37 35.73
N MET A 31 -21.16 13.52 35.24
CA MET A 31 -22.56 13.85 35.05
C MET A 31 -23.24 14.10 36.39
N GLU A 32 -24.13 15.08 36.42
CA GLU A 32 -24.89 15.39 37.62
C GLU A 32 -25.81 14.21 38.01
N PRO A 33 -26.08 13.97 39.31
CA PRO A 33 -26.91 12.86 39.76
C PRO A 33 -28.30 12.82 39.11
N SER A 34 -28.88 13.97 38.76
CA SER A 34 -30.15 14.08 38.03
C SER A 34 -30.06 13.54 36.60
N GLU A 35 -28.98 13.84 35.88
CA GLU A 35 -28.78 13.34 34.52
C GLU A 35 -28.58 11.82 34.50
N LEU A 36 -28.03 11.26 35.59
CA LEU A 36 -27.93 9.82 35.79
C LEU A 36 -29.29 9.17 36.08
N LEU A 37 -30.22 9.87 36.74
CA LEU A 37 -31.61 9.42 36.90
C LEU A 37 -32.34 9.42 35.55
N ASP A 38 -32.19 10.48 34.74
CA ASP A 38 -32.81 10.60 33.42
C ASP A 38 -32.32 9.52 32.45
N ARG A 39 -31.06 9.11 32.58
CA ARG A 39 -30.47 8.00 31.82
C ARG A 39 -30.74 6.62 32.40
N ASN A 40 -31.53 6.51 33.47
CA ASN A 40 -31.82 5.27 34.20
C ASN A 40 -30.56 4.54 34.71
N ILE A 41 -29.48 5.28 34.98
CA ILE A 41 -28.23 4.75 35.55
C ILE A 41 -28.33 4.72 37.08
N LEU A 42 -28.93 5.76 37.67
CA LEU A 42 -29.33 5.77 39.09
C LEU A 42 -30.86 5.62 39.19
N LYS A 43 -31.33 5.08 40.30
CA LYS A 43 -32.75 5.06 40.68
C LYS A 43 -33.01 6.18 41.69
N SER A 44 -34.24 6.73 41.72
CA SER A 44 -34.59 7.83 42.61
C SER A 44 -34.27 7.51 44.07
N LEU A 45 -33.73 8.49 44.81
CA LEU A 45 -33.36 8.34 46.22
C LEU A 45 -34.57 8.32 47.17
N GLU A 46 -35.78 8.55 46.66
CA GLU A 46 -37.02 8.59 47.45
C GLU A 46 -37.35 7.24 48.08
N THR A 47 -36.92 6.14 47.46
CA THR A 47 -37.14 4.79 47.96
C THR A 47 -35.87 4.24 48.58
N ALA A 48 -35.97 3.66 49.79
CA ALA A 48 -34.85 3.00 50.45
C ALA A 48 -34.27 1.87 49.55
N PRO A 49 -32.93 1.69 49.47
CA PRO A 49 -32.30 0.72 48.57
C PRO A 49 -32.83 -0.71 48.70
N ALA A 50 -33.24 -1.12 49.91
CA ALA A 50 -33.81 -2.44 50.18
C ALA A 50 -35.17 -2.69 49.50
N ILE A 51 -35.95 -1.65 49.20
CA ILE A 51 -37.33 -1.74 48.67
C ILE A 51 -37.38 -1.34 47.17
N GLN A 52 -36.32 -0.70 46.65
CA GLN A 52 -36.23 -0.25 45.26
C GLN A 52 -36.47 -1.36 44.23
N ALA A 53 -35.94 -2.57 44.46
CA ALA A 53 -36.15 -3.69 43.53
C ALA A 53 -37.62 -4.09 43.43
N ALA A 54 -38.27 -4.29 44.59
CA ALA A 54 -39.69 -4.65 44.68
C ALA A 54 -40.61 -3.58 44.07
N GLN A 55 -40.29 -2.29 44.26
CA GLN A 55 -41.06 -1.20 43.66
C GLN A 55 -40.95 -1.21 42.13
N THR A 56 -39.75 -1.38 41.57
CA THR A 56 -39.58 -1.47 40.11
C THR A 56 -40.26 -2.69 39.50
N GLU A 57 -40.32 -3.80 40.22
CA GLU A 57 -41.06 -5.00 39.78
C GLU A 57 -42.57 -4.77 39.79
N LEU A 58 -43.10 -4.15 40.85
CA LEU A 58 -44.53 -3.80 40.92
C LEU A 58 -44.94 -2.83 39.81
N GLU A 59 -44.12 -1.83 39.51
CA GLU A 59 -44.37 -0.88 38.40
C GLU A 59 -44.36 -1.59 37.05
N ARG A 60 -43.41 -2.52 36.82
CA ARG A 60 -43.38 -3.35 35.61
C ARG A 60 -44.62 -4.24 35.50
N GLU A 61 -45.07 -4.81 36.60
CA GLU A 61 -46.26 -5.66 36.61
C GLU A 61 -47.53 -4.86 36.33
N ARG A 62 -47.66 -3.65 36.91
CA ARG A 62 -48.73 -2.71 36.57
C ARG A 62 -48.70 -2.33 35.09
N LEU A 63 -47.53 -1.97 34.56
CA LEU A 63 -47.39 -1.66 33.14
C LEU A 63 -47.78 -2.86 32.27
N ARG A 64 -47.37 -4.07 32.64
CA ARG A 64 -47.76 -5.30 31.96
C ARG A 64 -49.26 -5.52 31.99
N GLN A 65 -49.91 -5.36 33.14
CA GLN A 65 -51.37 -5.44 33.26
C GLN A 65 -52.08 -4.41 32.38
N THR A 66 -51.56 -3.16 32.32
CA THR A 66 -52.13 -2.15 31.42
C THR A 66 -51.93 -2.47 29.93
N LEU A 67 -50.80 -3.10 29.58
CA LEU A 67 -50.56 -3.55 28.22
C LEU A 67 -51.46 -4.71 27.87
N ASP A 68 -51.61 -5.69 28.76
CA ASP A 68 -52.49 -6.83 28.57
C ASP A 68 -53.95 -6.37 28.44
N SER A 69 -54.39 -5.36 29.23
CA SER A 69 -55.73 -4.77 29.06
C SER A 69 -55.89 -4.03 27.73
N LYS A 70 -54.85 -3.33 27.26
CA LYS A 70 -54.87 -2.64 25.96
C LYS A 70 -54.83 -3.60 24.77
N LEU A 71 -54.11 -4.71 24.91
CA LEU A 71 -54.07 -5.78 23.91
C LEU A 71 -55.39 -6.54 23.86
N ALA A 72 -56.03 -6.77 25.01
CA ALA A 72 -57.37 -7.35 25.09
C ALA A 72 -58.46 -6.41 24.54
N ALA A 73 -58.28 -5.09 24.68
CA ALA A 73 -59.16 -4.08 24.11
C ALA A 73 -58.79 -3.68 22.66
N ARG A 74 -57.86 -4.39 22.02
CA ARG A 74 -57.47 -4.10 20.63
C ARG A 74 -58.59 -4.58 19.71
N PRO A 75 -59.21 -3.71 18.90
CA PRO A 75 -60.23 -4.12 17.96
C PRO A 75 -59.64 -5.07 16.91
N GLU A 76 -60.42 -6.06 16.50
CA GLU A 76 -60.07 -6.94 15.38
C GLU A 76 -59.80 -6.09 14.12
N PRO A 77 -58.87 -6.49 13.23
CA PRO A 77 -58.41 -5.64 12.13
C PRO A 77 -59.53 -5.21 11.17
N LEU A 78 -60.63 -5.96 11.12
CA LEU A 78 -61.83 -5.61 10.33
C LEU A 78 -62.70 -4.54 11.02
N GLU A 79 -62.74 -4.51 12.35
CA GLU A 79 -63.54 -3.55 13.14
C GLU A 79 -62.78 -2.22 13.34
N ALA A 80 -61.44 -2.27 13.38
CA ALA A 80 -60.58 -1.10 13.34
C ALA A 80 -60.77 -0.29 12.04
N ALA A 81 -60.98 -0.96 10.90
CA ALA A 81 -61.27 -0.31 9.63
C ALA A 81 -62.65 0.38 9.62
N SER A 82 -63.65 -0.19 10.31
CA SER A 82 -64.97 0.47 10.44
C SER A 82 -64.97 1.67 11.39
N LEU A 83 -64.13 1.66 12.44
CA LEU A 83 -63.94 2.81 13.33
C LEU A 83 -63.25 3.99 12.61
N ILE A 84 -62.33 3.70 11.69
CA ILE A 84 -61.71 4.71 10.80
C ILE A 84 -62.76 5.32 9.85
N ASN A 85 -63.78 4.55 9.44
CA ASN A 85 -64.86 5.04 8.59
C ASN A 85 -65.97 5.81 9.34
N SER A 86 -65.95 5.84 10.68
CA SER A 86 -67.04 6.41 11.50
C SER A 86 -66.69 7.76 12.16
N THR A 87 -65.49 8.29 11.97
CA THR A 87 -65.15 9.66 12.40
C THR A 87 -65.51 10.64 11.28
N GLU A 88 -66.57 11.42 11.49
CA GLU A 88 -67.10 12.44 10.58
C GLU A 88 -66.21 13.71 10.46
N ASP A 89 -64.88 13.55 10.31
CA ASP A 89 -63.96 14.60 9.85
C ASP A 89 -63.43 14.24 8.45
N ALA A 90 -64.33 14.25 7.47
CA ALA A 90 -64.12 13.79 6.10
C ALA A 90 -63.21 14.71 5.23
N ALA A 91 -62.75 15.85 5.77
CA ALA A 91 -61.92 16.81 5.04
C ALA A 91 -60.44 16.42 4.99
N ASP A 92 -59.94 15.66 5.97
CA ASP A 92 -58.50 15.34 6.07
C ASP A 92 -58.12 14.00 5.41
N LEU A 93 -59.11 13.15 5.09
CA LEU A 93 -58.91 11.87 4.39
C LEU A 93 -58.64 12.05 2.88
N HIS A 94 -59.30 13.01 2.22
CA HIS A 94 -59.08 13.31 0.79
C HIS A 94 -57.71 13.97 0.52
N SER A 95 -57.22 14.75 1.48
CA SER A 95 -55.86 15.31 1.50
C SER A 95 -54.80 14.21 1.60
N ARG A 96 -55.04 13.23 2.48
CA ARG A 96 -54.17 12.05 2.65
C ARG A 96 -54.20 11.14 1.41
N ASP A 97 -55.35 10.93 0.79
CA ASP A 97 -55.46 10.13 -0.44
C ASP A 97 -54.78 10.82 -1.63
N ALA A 98 -54.92 12.14 -1.78
CA ALA A 98 -54.25 12.91 -2.83
C ALA A 98 -52.72 12.99 -2.63
N THR A 99 -52.26 13.12 -1.38
CA THR A 99 -50.82 13.07 -1.05
C THR A 99 -50.25 11.65 -1.17
N MET A 100 -50.99 10.60 -0.81
CA MET A 100 -50.59 9.22 -1.06
C MET A 100 -50.57 8.88 -2.56
N ALA A 101 -51.53 9.38 -3.35
CA ALA A 101 -51.54 9.20 -4.80
C ALA A 101 -50.35 9.91 -5.48
N SER A 102 -50.07 11.16 -5.10
CA SER A 102 -48.92 11.91 -5.65
C SER A 102 -47.57 11.34 -5.20
N THR A 103 -47.44 10.89 -3.94
CA THR A 103 -46.23 10.21 -3.48
C THR A 103 -46.01 8.88 -4.21
N GLY A 104 -47.07 8.12 -4.49
CA GLY A 104 -47.02 6.92 -5.34
C GLY A 104 -46.45 7.22 -6.73
N ILE A 105 -46.97 8.25 -7.40
CA ILE A 105 -46.47 8.68 -8.72
C ILE A 105 -44.98 9.05 -8.66
N THR A 106 -44.54 9.77 -7.62
CA THR A 106 -43.11 10.13 -7.49
C THR A 106 -42.22 8.93 -7.17
N LEU A 107 -42.75 7.93 -6.44
CA LEU A 107 -42.03 6.71 -6.13
C LEU A 107 -41.83 5.87 -7.38
N ASP A 108 -42.87 5.71 -8.19
CA ASP A 108 -42.82 4.94 -9.45
C ASP A 108 -41.79 5.55 -10.42
N GLN A 109 -41.73 6.88 -10.52
CA GLN A 109 -40.69 7.56 -11.32
C GLN A 109 -39.26 7.29 -10.81
N LYS A 110 -39.06 7.25 -9.48
CA LYS A 110 -37.75 6.94 -8.87
C LYS A 110 -37.37 5.48 -9.00
N LEU A 111 -38.36 4.57 -8.97
CA LEU A 111 -38.14 3.15 -9.19
C LEU A 111 -37.80 2.85 -10.65
N ALA A 112 -38.41 3.56 -11.60
CA ALA A 112 -38.09 3.46 -13.02
C ALA A 112 -36.68 3.96 -13.36
N SER A 113 -36.16 4.94 -12.61
CA SER A 113 -34.80 5.49 -12.76
C SER A 113 -33.77 4.83 -11.83
N ARG A 114 -34.14 3.72 -11.17
CA ARG A 114 -33.26 3.05 -10.21
C ARG A 114 -32.07 2.40 -10.93
N PRO A 115 -30.83 2.66 -10.51
CA PRO A 115 -29.65 1.99 -11.04
C PRO A 115 -29.59 0.52 -10.60
N ASP A 116 -29.01 -0.32 -11.47
CA ASP A 116 -28.83 -1.74 -11.19
C ASP A 116 -27.89 -1.99 -10.02
N LYS A 117 -28.09 -3.11 -9.33
CA LYS A 117 -27.30 -3.52 -8.15
C LYS A 117 -25.80 -3.54 -8.46
N GLU A 118 -25.42 -4.08 -9.61
CA GLU A 118 -24.01 -4.16 -10.05
C GLU A 118 -23.37 -2.77 -10.13
N THR A 119 -24.07 -1.81 -10.73
CA THR A 119 -23.56 -0.43 -10.85
C THR A 119 -23.42 0.30 -9.51
N LEU A 120 -24.18 -0.12 -8.49
CA LEU A 120 -24.04 0.38 -7.12
C LEU A 120 -22.84 -0.26 -6.41
N VAL A 121 -22.55 -1.52 -6.71
CA VAL A 121 -21.36 -2.23 -6.24
C VAL A 121 -20.09 -1.63 -6.83
N GLU A 122 -20.06 -1.41 -8.14
CA GLU A 122 -18.91 -0.80 -8.84
C GLU A 122 -18.59 0.60 -8.32
N ARG A 123 -19.63 1.37 -7.98
CA ARG A 123 -19.48 2.71 -7.37
C ARG A 123 -19.17 2.65 -5.86
N ASN A 124 -18.95 1.46 -5.29
CA ASN A 124 -18.72 1.22 -3.87
C ASN A 124 -19.83 1.75 -2.95
N ILE A 125 -21.06 1.89 -3.46
CA ILE A 125 -22.24 2.28 -2.66
C ILE A 125 -22.79 1.06 -1.93
N LEU A 126 -22.87 -0.08 -2.62
CA LEU A 126 -23.22 -1.37 -2.03
C LEU A 126 -21.97 -2.26 -2.01
N LYS A 127 -21.81 -3.12 -1.00
CA LYS A 127 -20.70 -4.10 -1.00
C LYS A 127 -21.14 -5.40 -1.66
N ASP A 128 -20.24 -6.02 -2.41
CA ASP A 128 -20.50 -7.30 -3.07
C ASP A 128 -20.26 -8.51 -2.14
N SER A 129 -20.68 -8.39 -0.89
CA SER A 129 -20.60 -9.52 0.04
C SER A 129 -21.80 -10.42 -0.17
N HIS A 130 -21.54 -11.72 -0.35
CA HIS A 130 -22.57 -12.76 -0.29
C HIS A 130 -22.96 -13.11 1.16
N LEU A 131 -22.36 -12.45 2.16
CA LEU A 131 -22.68 -12.63 3.58
C LEU A 131 -23.83 -11.73 4.02
N ALA A 132 -24.41 -12.05 5.18
CA ALA A 132 -25.44 -11.24 5.79
C ALA A 132 -24.91 -9.82 6.13
N PRO A 133 -25.75 -8.77 6.08
CA PRO A 133 -25.32 -7.39 6.34
C PRO A 133 -24.61 -7.18 7.69
N ALA A 134 -24.94 -7.97 8.71
CA ALA A 134 -24.30 -7.89 10.03
C ALA A 134 -22.85 -8.38 10.05
N LEU A 135 -22.46 -9.29 9.14
CA LEU A 135 -21.11 -9.89 9.07
C LEU A 135 -20.18 -9.15 8.10
N GLN A 136 -20.74 -8.31 7.23
CA GLN A 136 -19.99 -7.59 6.21
C GLN A 136 -18.87 -6.73 6.82
N ALA A 137 -19.12 -6.08 7.95
CA ALA A 137 -18.11 -5.27 8.64
C ALA A 137 -16.95 -6.13 9.17
N ALA A 138 -17.23 -7.30 9.72
CA ALA A 138 -16.21 -8.22 10.21
C ALA A 138 -15.38 -8.82 9.06
N GLU A 139 -16.02 -9.09 7.91
CA GLU A 139 -15.34 -9.55 6.70
C GLU A 139 -14.36 -8.49 6.16
N GLU A 140 -14.78 -7.23 6.09
CA GLU A 140 -13.94 -6.12 5.65
C GLU A 140 -12.76 -5.89 6.59
N GLU A 141 -12.98 -5.97 7.90
CA GLU A 141 -11.91 -5.85 8.90
C GLU A 141 -10.88 -6.98 8.76
N LEU A 142 -11.33 -8.22 8.56
CA LEU A 142 -10.42 -9.34 8.32
C LEU A 142 -9.64 -9.18 7.01
N LYS A 143 -10.30 -8.72 5.95
CA LYS A 143 -9.65 -8.42 4.66
C LYS A 143 -8.58 -7.34 4.83
N LYS A 144 -8.89 -6.29 5.60
CA LYS A 144 -7.95 -5.22 5.92
C LYS A 144 -6.76 -5.73 6.70
N GLN A 145 -6.97 -6.50 7.77
CA GLN A 145 -5.88 -7.10 8.57
C GLN A 145 -4.97 -7.98 7.70
N ARG A 146 -5.54 -8.83 6.85
CA ARG A 146 -4.75 -9.65 5.91
C ARG A 146 -3.95 -8.82 4.93
N MET A 147 -4.51 -7.72 4.43
CA MET A 147 -3.79 -6.80 3.53
C MET A 147 -2.66 -6.08 4.27
N GLU A 148 -2.89 -5.69 5.52
CA GLU A 148 -1.91 -5.06 6.40
C GLU A 148 -0.75 -6.00 6.71
N ASP A 149 -1.03 -7.23 7.13
CA ASP A 149 0.00 -8.25 7.38
C ASP A 149 0.84 -8.52 6.12
N LYS A 150 0.17 -8.66 4.97
CA LYS A 150 0.84 -8.86 3.69
C LYS A 150 1.72 -7.67 3.33
N LEU A 151 1.23 -6.44 3.53
CA LEU A 151 1.98 -5.24 3.23
C LEU A 151 3.20 -5.10 4.15
N ASN A 152 3.04 -5.34 5.45
CA ASN A 152 4.12 -5.34 6.42
C ASN A 152 5.21 -6.33 6.02
N HIS A 153 4.83 -7.56 5.67
CA HIS A 153 5.76 -8.57 5.20
C HIS A 153 6.52 -8.14 3.92
N MET A 154 5.84 -7.50 2.96
CA MET A 154 6.49 -6.99 1.74
C MET A 154 7.41 -5.79 2.01
N ILE A 155 7.09 -4.96 2.99
CA ILE A 155 7.91 -3.81 3.40
C ILE A 155 9.17 -4.29 4.13
N GLU A 156 9.07 -5.31 4.98
CA GLU A 156 10.21 -5.93 5.66
C GLU A 156 11.23 -6.52 4.67
N HIS A 157 10.75 -7.16 3.60
CA HIS A 157 11.58 -7.73 2.54
C HIS A 157 11.84 -6.78 1.37
N ARG A 158 11.65 -5.47 1.56
CA ARG A 158 11.85 -4.48 0.50
C ARG A 158 13.34 -4.40 0.11
N PRO A 159 13.70 -4.65 -1.16
CA PRO A 159 15.07 -4.50 -1.63
C PRO A 159 15.55 -3.04 -1.50
N PRO A 160 16.83 -2.80 -1.16
CA PRO A 160 17.39 -1.46 -1.18
C PRO A 160 17.49 -0.94 -2.62
N VAL A 161 17.54 0.40 -2.76
CA VAL A 161 17.55 1.07 -4.07
C VAL A 161 18.79 0.68 -4.89
N HIS A 162 19.93 0.43 -4.22
CA HIS A 162 21.16 -0.01 -4.86
C HIS A 162 20.99 -1.32 -5.64
N ASP A 163 20.39 -2.35 -5.03
CA ASP A 163 20.16 -3.64 -5.68
C ASP A 163 19.23 -3.50 -6.89
N LEU A 164 18.23 -2.61 -6.81
CA LEU A 164 17.34 -2.30 -7.93
C LEU A 164 18.08 -1.61 -9.08
N VAL A 165 19.09 -0.80 -8.77
CA VAL A 165 19.97 -0.17 -9.77
C VAL A 165 20.90 -1.19 -10.41
N GLU A 166 21.53 -2.07 -9.63
CA GLU A 166 22.38 -3.15 -10.14
C GLU A 166 21.61 -4.08 -11.09
N HIS A 167 20.37 -4.42 -10.73
CA HIS A 167 19.48 -5.20 -11.57
C HIS A 167 18.83 -4.41 -12.72
N ASN A 168 19.23 -3.15 -12.94
CA ASN A 168 18.74 -2.26 -13.99
C ASN A 168 17.21 -2.03 -13.97
N ILE A 169 16.56 -2.24 -12.82
CA ILE A 169 15.13 -1.96 -12.61
C ILE A 169 14.93 -0.45 -12.45
N ILE A 170 15.79 0.21 -11.67
CA ILE A 170 15.88 1.67 -11.56
C ILE A 170 17.13 2.12 -12.30
N LYS A 171 17.09 3.27 -13.00
CA LYS A 171 18.28 3.84 -13.62
C LYS A 171 19.01 4.72 -12.61
N ASP A 172 20.30 4.49 -12.43
CA ASP A 172 21.14 5.37 -11.62
C ASP A 172 21.39 6.67 -12.39
N GLY A 173 21.16 7.80 -11.74
CA GLY A 173 21.36 9.08 -12.41
C GLY A 173 21.18 10.32 -11.55
N GLY A 174 20.61 10.20 -10.34
CA GLY A 174 20.29 11.38 -9.51
C GLY A 174 19.37 12.39 -10.21
N LEU A 175 18.74 11.97 -11.31
CA LEU A 175 17.85 12.79 -12.13
C LEU A 175 16.42 12.66 -11.62
N ALA A 176 15.63 13.71 -11.83
CA ALA A 176 14.20 13.65 -11.55
C ALA A 176 13.52 12.58 -12.42
N PRO A 177 12.53 11.82 -11.91
CA PRO A 177 11.85 10.76 -12.67
C PRO A 177 11.27 11.21 -14.01
N ALA A 178 10.83 12.47 -14.10
CA ALA A 178 10.29 13.06 -15.33
C ALA A 178 11.34 13.22 -16.44
N LEU A 179 12.62 13.39 -16.10
CA LEU A 179 13.71 13.63 -17.06
C LEU A 179 14.46 12.37 -17.45
N GLN A 180 14.26 11.27 -16.71
CA GLN A 180 15.00 10.04 -16.89
C GLN A 180 14.90 9.49 -18.32
N HIS A 181 13.68 9.49 -18.89
CA HIS A 181 13.45 9.01 -20.24
C HIS A 181 14.18 9.86 -21.30
N ALA A 182 14.00 11.18 -21.26
CA ALA A 182 14.64 12.09 -22.22
C ALA A 182 16.17 12.01 -22.17
N HIS A 183 16.72 11.85 -20.97
CA HIS A 183 18.14 11.66 -20.77
C HIS A 183 18.65 10.33 -21.34
N ASP A 184 17.91 9.23 -21.15
CA ASP A 184 18.29 7.92 -21.70
C ASP A 184 18.22 7.91 -23.23
N ASP A 185 17.22 8.57 -23.82
CA ASP A 185 17.11 8.76 -25.27
C ASP A 185 18.29 9.57 -25.81
N LEU A 186 18.64 10.66 -25.14
CA LEU A 186 19.81 11.45 -25.52
C LEU A 186 21.09 10.61 -25.42
N LYS A 187 21.29 9.87 -24.33
CA LYS A 187 22.45 8.99 -24.15
C LYS A 187 22.53 7.95 -25.26
N LYS A 188 21.39 7.38 -25.65
CA LYS A 188 21.29 6.40 -26.74
C LYS A 188 21.68 7.03 -28.07
N HIS A 189 21.14 8.19 -28.43
CA HIS A 189 21.50 8.90 -29.67
C HIS A 189 22.97 9.31 -29.69
N MET A 190 23.50 9.84 -28.58
CA MET A 190 24.92 10.16 -28.48
C MET A 190 25.82 8.93 -28.65
N LEU A 191 25.39 7.77 -28.14
CA LEU A 191 26.11 6.51 -28.34
C LEU A 191 26.01 6.04 -29.79
N GLU A 192 24.83 6.12 -30.39
CA GLU A 192 24.57 5.79 -31.79
C GLU A 192 25.45 6.61 -32.73
N ASP A 193 25.49 7.93 -32.57
CA ASP A 193 26.34 8.82 -33.37
C ASP A 193 27.83 8.48 -33.21
N LYS A 194 28.28 8.22 -31.98
CA LYS A 194 29.67 7.82 -31.69
C LYS A 194 30.02 6.48 -32.34
N LEU A 195 29.10 5.52 -32.32
CA LEU A 195 29.31 4.22 -32.92
C LEU A 195 29.30 4.32 -34.45
N ASN A 196 28.36 5.06 -35.03
CA ASN A 196 28.30 5.32 -36.46
C ASN A 196 29.60 5.95 -36.96
N HIS A 197 30.10 6.98 -36.28
CA HIS A 197 31.37 7.60 -36.64
C HIS A 197 32.57 6.63 -36.58
N LYS A 198 32.59 5.71 -35.59
CA LYS A 198 33.63 4.66 -35.49
C LYS A 198 33.51 3.60 -36.59
N LEU A 199 32.29 3.31 -37.02
CA LEU A 199 32.02 2.35 -38.09
C LEU A 199 32.35 2.93 -39.47
N GLU A 200 32.08 4.22 -39.70
CA GLU A 200 32.47 4.94 -40.91
C GLU A 200 34.00 4.97 -41.08
N ASN A 201 34.73 5.22 -39.99
CA ASN A 201 36.19 5.27 -39.98
C ASN A 201 36.82 3.92 -39.62
N ARG A 202 36.12 2.81 -39.90
CA ARG A 202 36.64 1.49 -39.58
C ARG A 202 37.80 1.15 -40.54
N PRO A 203 39.02 0.90 -40.02
CA PRO A 203 40.15 0.54 -40.86
C PRO A 203 39.93 -0.81 -41.55
N GLU A 204 40.45 -0.92 -42.76
CA GLU A 204 40.40 -2.18 -43.49
C GLU A 204 41.34 -3.22 -42.88
N VAL A 205 41.06 -4.48 -43.17
CA VAL A 205 41.85 -5.60 -42.63
C VAL A 205 43.31 -5.51 -43.09
N SER A 206 43.55 -5.03 -44.31
CA SER A 206 44.91 -4.81 -44.84
C SER A 206 45.70 -3.79 -44.03
N ASP A 207 45.06 -2.72 -43.58
CA ASP A 207 45.71 -1.65 -42.82
C ASP A 207 46.13 -2.17 -41.44
N LEU A 208 45.29 -3.00 -40.82
CA LEU A 208 45.59 -3.65 -39.54
C LEU A 208 46.77 -4.65 -39.66
N VAL A 209 46.87 -5.35 -40.78
CA VAL A 209 48.00 -6.23 -41.09
C VAL A 209 49.28 -5.43 -41.29
N GLN A 210 49.21 -4.35 -42.09
CA GLN A 210 50.36 -3.48 -42.34
C GLN A 210 50.88 -2.82 -41.05
N GLN A 211 49.97 -2.45 -40.14
CA GLN A 211 50.29 -1.91 -38.83
C GLN A 211 50.75 -2.99 -37.81
N HIS A 212 50.84 -4.26 -38.22
CA HIS A 212 51.20 -5.39 -37.36
C HIS A 212 50.29 -5.57 -36.13
N ILE A 213 49.04 -5.12 -36.22
CA ILE A 213 48.00 -5.33 -35.19
C ILE A 213 47.31 -6.68 -35.41
N MET A 214 47.12 -7.07 -36.67
CA MET A 214 46.51 -8.34 -37.06
C MET A 214 47.49 -9.18 -37.89
N HIS A 215 47.47 -10.51 -37.71
CA HIS A 215 48.21 -11.44 -38.55
C HIS A 215 47.49 -11.67 -39.88
N ASP A 216 48.24 -12.02 -40.93
CA ASP A 216 47.66 -12.39 -42.22
C ASP A 216 46.62 -13.51 -42.07
N ARG A 217 45.47 -13.35 -42.73
CA ARG A 217 44.36 -14.32 -42.73
C ARG A 217 44.66 -15.66 -43.42
N SER A 218 45.92 -15.98 -43.67
CA SER A 218 46.35 -17.26 -44.24
C SER A 218 46.04 -18.45 -43.32
N VAL A 219 45.91 -18.23 -42.02
CA VAL A 219 45.68 -19.28 -41.01
C VAL A 219 44.53 -18.88 -40.09
N ALA A 220 43.74 -19.89 -39.67
CA ALA A 220 42.61 -19.69 -38.77
C ALA A 220 43.03 -19.01 -37.45
N PRO A 221 42.19 -18.12 -36.85
CA PRO A 221 42.54 -17.35 -35.67
C PRO A 221 43.06 -18.16 -34.48
N SER A 222 42.52 -19.37 -34.27
CA SER A 222 42.92 -20.27 -33.19
C SER A 222 44.35 -20.80 -33.33
N LEU A 223 44.89 -20.88 -34.55
CA LEU A 223 46.22 -21.44 -34.84
C LEU A 223 47.31 -20.38 -35.02
N GLN A 224 46.95 -19.09 -35.04
CA GLN A 224 47.91 -17.99 -35.28
C GLN A 224 49.03 -17.99 -34.23
N SER A 225 48.68 -18.06 -32.94
CA SER A 225 49.68 -18.10 -31.85
C SER A 225 50.65 -19.29 -31.97
N THR A 226 50.14 -20.48 -32.33
CA THR A 226 50.98 -21.66 -32.54
C THR A 226 51.87 -21.52 -33.78
N GLN A 227 51.34 -20.92 -34.85
CA GLN A 227 52.08 -20.65 -36.07
C GLN A 227 53.22 -19.67 -35.81
N ASP A 228 52.98 -18.59 -35.05
CA ASP A 228 54.01 -17.58 -34.77
C ASP A 228 55.07 -18.12 -33.81
N SER A 229 54.68 -18.92 -32.82
CA SER A 229 55.62 -19.62 -31.94
C SER A 229 56.53 -20.55 -32.75
N LEU A 230 55.95 -21.32 -33.68
CA LEU A 230 56.70 -22.20 -34.57
C LEU A 230 57.61 -21.41 -35.51
N LYS A 231 57.11 -20.33 -36.13
CA LYS A 231 57.91 -19.46 -37.01
C LYS A 231 59.09 -18.86 -36.25
N LYS A 232 58.87 -18.39 -35.02
CA LYS A 232 59.94 -17.85 -34.16
C LYS A 232 60.99 -18.90 -33.85
N ALA A 233 60.59 -20.10 -33.43
CA ALA A 233 61.53 -21.21 -33.18
C ALA A 233 62.34 -21.57 -34.44
N ILE A 234 61.68 -21.68 -35.59
CA ILE A 234 62.36 -21.95 -36.87
C ILE A 234 63.35 -20.82 -37.24
N ILE A 235 62.99 -19.56 -37.00
CA ILE A 235 63.89 -18.42 -37.27
C ILE A 235 65.06 -18.44 -36.30
N GLU A 236 64.83 -18.74 -35.03
CA GLU A 236 65.87 -18.86 -34.00
C GLU A 236 66.90 -19.92 -34.37
N ASP A 237 66.45 -21.14 -34.69
CA ASP A 237 67.32 -22.24 -35.11
C ASP A 237 68.13 -21.90 -36.38
N LYS A 238 67.51 -21.21 -37.34
CA LYS A 238 68.21 -20.75 -38.56
C LYS A 238 69.22 -19.64 -38.28
N LEU A 239 68.95 -18.81 -37.27
CA LEU A 239 69.84 -17.72 -36.89
C LEU A 239 71.05 -18.27 -36.12
N THR A 240 70.83 -19.23 -35.22
CA THR A 240 71.91 -19.90 -34.47
C THR A 240 72.88 -20.60 -35.42
N GLU A 241 72.38 -21.38 -36.38
CA GLU A 241 73.21 -22.05 -37.40
C GLU A 241 74.11 -21.05 -38.18
N LYS A 242 73.56 -19.89 -38.57
CA LYS A 242 74.31 -18.86 -39.30
C LYS A 242 75.32 -18.12 -38.43
N LEU A 243 75.05 -17.99 -37.14
CA LEU A 243 75.97 -17.36 -36.19
C LEU A 243 77.15 -18.27 -35.85
N GLU A 244 76.96 -19.59 -35.84
CA GLU A 244 78.05 -20.56 -35.67
C GLU A 244 79.08 -20.46 -36.80
N HIS A 245 78.62 -20.25 -38.04
CA HIS A 245 79.47 -20.10 -39.22
C HIS A 245 79.88 -18.65 -39.49
N ARG A 246 79.80 -17.77 -38.49
CA ARG A 246 80.13 -16.37 -38.66
C ARG A 246 81.63 -16.20 -38.96
N PRO A 247 82.01 -15.56 -40.08
CA PRO A 247 83.40 -15.35 -40.41
C PRO A 247 84.07 -14.46 -39.37
N THR A 248 85.32 -14.79 -39.04
CA THR A 248 86.09 -14.03 -38.05
C THR A 248 86.54 -12.69 -38.62
N GLN A 249 86.89 -11.74 -37.74
CA GLN A 249 87.29 -10.39 -38.16
C GLN A 249 88.50 -10.39 -39.12
N ALA A 250 89.43 -11.34 -38.94
CA ALA A 250 90.59 -11.50 -39.82
C ALA A 250 90.18 -11.92 -41.24
N GLU A 251 89.19 -12.81 -41.37
CA GLU A 251 88.68 -13.28 -42.66
C GLU A 251 87.94 -12.17 -43.42
N LEU A 252 87.23 -11.29 -42.72
CA LEU A 252 86.56 -10.15 -43.32
C LEU A 252 87.54 -9.11 -43.86
N LYS A 253 88.65 -8.84 -43.14
CA LYS A 253 89.75 -7.97 -43.63
C LYS A 253 90.42 -8.56 -44.87
N LYS A 254 90.65 -9.87 -44.90
CA LYS A 254 91.21 -10.56 -46.07
C LYS A 254 90.30 -10.47 -47.30
N LYS A 255 88.99 -10.40 -47.09
CA LYS A 255 87.99 -10.21 -48.14
C LYS A 255 87.73 -8.73 -48.48
N HIS A 256 88.48 -7.78 -47.92
CA HIS A 256 88.38 -6.33 -48.17
C HIS A 256 86.99 -5.73 -47.87
N VAL A 257 86.23 -6.34 -46.95
CA VAL A 257 84.90 -5.85 -46.53
C VAL A 257 84.99 -4.89 -45.34
N LEU A 258 86.04 -5.05 -44.53
CA LEU A 258 86.38 -4.29 -43.31
C LEU A 258 87.85 -3.89 -43.36
#